data_AF-A0A1J5NSL8-F1
#
_entry.id   AF-A0A1J5NSL8-F1
#
_cell.length_a   1.000
_cell.length_b   1.000
_cell.length_c   1.000
_cell.angle_alpha   90.00
_cell.angle_beta   90.00
_cell.angle_gamma   90.00
#
_symmetry.space_group_name_H-M   'P 1'
#
loop_
_entity.id
_entity.type
_entity.pdbx_description
1 polymer ?
#
loop_
_entity_poly.entity_id
_entity_poly.type
_entity_poly.pdbx_seq_one_letter_code
_entity_poly.pdbx_strand_id
1 'polypeptide(L)'
;MGLRPEDVTLREEGVAEGEGLPVRITWRENCGRERLYYLAAGDKELTASFREGRTEPRGGELWLTIDWNKVHFFAEGDGNSLGYPWNTRELSLKAYA
;
A
#
# COMPACT_ATOMS: atom_id res chain seq x y z
N MET A 1 -7.35 6.81 1.63
CA MET A 1 -7.07 5.46 1.08
C MET A 1 -6.45 4.63 2.19
N GLY A 2 -6.85 3.37 2.34
CA GLY A 2 -6.22 2.41 3.24
C GLY A 2 -5.72 1.19 2.46
N LEU A 3 -4.52 0.73 2.81
CA LEU A 3 -3.92 -0.52 2.35
C LEU A 3 -3.30 -1.17 3.58
N ARG A 4 -3.52 -2.47 3.78
CA ARG A 4 -3.00 -3.17 4.95
C ARG A 4 -1.51 -3.48 4.80
N PRO A 5 -0.73 -3.52 5.90
CA PRO A 5 0.70 -3.82 5.82
C PRO A 5 1.03 -5.16 5.14
N GLU A 6 0.20 -6.18 5.32
CA GLU A 6 0.37 -7.50 4.70
C GLU A 6 0.06 -7.54 3.19
N ASP A 7 -0.62 -6.52 2.67
CA ASP A 7 -0.97 -6.36 1.26
C ASP A 7 0.01 -5.43 0.52
N VAL A 8 0.99 -4.86 1.23
CA VAL A 8 2.06 -4.06 0.62
C VAL A 8 3.08 -4.97 -0.07
N THR A 9 3.31 -4.71 -1.36
CA THR A 9 4.34 -5.40 -2.16
C THR A 9 5.44 -4.42 -2.57
N LEU A 10 6.68 -4.75 -2.21
CA LEU A 10 7.87 -3.97 -2.56
C LEU A 10 8.68 -4.70 -3.63
N ARG A 11 9.22 -3.95 -4.58
CA ARG A 11 10.16 -4.44 -5.60
C ARG A 11 11.46 -3.64 -5.55
N GLU A 12 12.57 -4.33 -5.75
CA GLU A 12 13.92 -3.73 -5.84
C GLU A 12 14.33 -3.42 -7.28
N GLU A 13 13.61 -3.98 -8.25
CA GLU A 13 13.81 -3.68 -9.67
C GLU A 13 12.85 -2.57 -10.07
N GLY A 14 13.35 -1.61 -10.85
CA GLY A 14 12.54 -0.52 -11.40
C GLY A 14 11.30 -1.08 -12.09
N VAL A 15 10.13 -0.71 -11.59
CA VAL A 15 8.85 -1.00 -12.22
C VAL A 15 8.66 -0.09 -13.43
N ALA A 16 7.82 -0.50 -14.39
CA ALA A 16 7.51 0.35 -15.53
C ALA A 16 6.97 1.70 -15.04
N GLU A 17 7.19 2.75 -15.84
CA GLU A 17 6.77 4.11 -15.49
C GLU A 17 5.26 4.14 -15.21
N GLY A 18 4.88 4.60 -14.02
CA GLY A 18 3.49 4.63 -13.56
C GLY A 18 2.98 3.36 -12.85
N GLU A 19 3.75 2.27 -12.80
CA GLU A 19 3.33 1.01 -12.16
C GLU A 19 3.74 0.89 -10.68
N GLY A 20 4.53 1.82 -10.16
CA GLY A 20 4.78 1.86 -8.73
C GLY A 20 5.30 3.18 -8.20
N LEU A 21 5.18 3.31 -6.90
CA LEU A 21 5.53 4.51 -6.15
C LEU A 21 6.91 4.30 -5.51
N PRO A 22 7.89 5.20 -5.73
CA PRO A 22 9.18 5.08 -5.06
C PRO A 22 9.01 5.24 -3.55
N VAL A 23 9.62 4.35 -2.78
CA VAL A 23 9.59 4.34 -1.33
C VAL A 23 10.98 4.09 -0.74
N ARG A 24 11.18 4.53 0.50
CA ARG A 24 12.42 4.30 1.26
C ARG A 24 12.10 3.69 2.61
N ILE A 25 12.80 2.63 3.01
CA ILE A 25 12.73 2.11 4.39
C ILE A 25 13.35 3.14 5.34
N THR A 26 12.57 3.61 6.30
CA THR A 26 13.01 4.53 7.35
C THR A 26 13.35 3.80 8.64
N TRP A 27 12.61 2.73 8.96
CA TRP A 27 12.81 1.93 10.15
C TRP A 27 12.41 0.47 9.93
N ARG A 28 13.02 -0.43 10.70
CA ARG A 28 12.71 -1.87 10.72
C ARG A 28 12.48 -2.31 12.16
N GLU A 29 11.36 -2.98 12.40
CA GLU A 29 11.01 -3.54 13.69
C GLU A 29 10.91 -5.06 13.59
N ASN A 30 11.48 -5.74 14.59
CA ASN A 30 11.39 -7.19 14.72
C ASN A 30 10.27 -7.55 15.69
N CYS A 31 9.22 -8.21 15.18
CA CYS A 31 8.04 -8.63 15.94
C CYS A 31 7.99 -10.16 16.13
N GLY A 32 9.16 -10.80 16.25
CA GLY A 32 9.28 -12.24 16.44
C GLY A 32 9.27 -13.00 15.11
N ARG A 33 8.12 -13.56 14.73
CA ARG A 33 7.97 -14.30 13.45
C ARG A 33 7.69 -13.39 12.24
N GLU A 34 7.46 -12.12 12.51
CA GLU A 34 7.20 -11.10 11.52
C GLU A 34 8.13 -9.93 11.73
N ARG A 35 8.38 -9.19 10.65
CA ARG A 35 9.11 -7.93 10.67
C ARG A 35 8.25 -6.85 10.04
N LEU A 36 8.20 -5.69 10.70
CA LEU A 36 7.52 -4.52 10.20
C LEU A 36 8.54 -3.53 9.64
N TYR A 37 8.25 -3.04 8.44
CA TYR A 37 9.09 -2.11 7.72
C TYR A 37 8.30 -0.82 7.58
N TYR A 38 8.82 0.26 8.14
CA TYR A 38 8.26 1.60 7.99
C TYR A 38 8.88 2.24 6.77
N LEU A 39 8.04 2.80 5.91
CA LEU A 39 8.43 3.31 4.61
C LEU A 39 7.97 4.75 4.46
N ALA A 40 8.84 5.61 3.95
CA ALA A 40 8.48 6.93 3.47
C ALA A 40 8.11 6.86 1.98
N ALA A 41 6.97 7.45 1.62
CA ALA A 41 6.44 7.56 0.27
C ALA A 41 5.97 9.01 0.02
N GLY A 42 6.86 9.83 -0.54
CA GLY A 42 6.63 11.28 -0.61
C GLY A 42 6.52 11.90 0.79
N ASP A 43 5.41 12.57 1.09
CA ASP A 43 5.09 13.18 2.39
C ASP A 43 4.32 12.23 3.34
N LYS A 44 4.09 10.98 2.92
CA LYS A 44 3.33 9.98 3.69
C LYS A 44 4.24 8.88 4.22
N GLU A 45 3.77 8.26 5.29
CA GLU A 45 4.36 7.05 5.84
C GLU A 45 3.39 5.87 5.63
N LEU A 46 3.95 4.70 5.39
CA LEU A 46 3.23 3.44 5.36
C LEU A 46 4.05 2.34 6.05
N THR A 47 3.39 1.23 6.35
CA THR A 47 4.03 0.06 6.95
C THR A 47 3.82 -1.14 6.04
N ALA A 48 4.86 -1.97 5.89
CA ALA A 48 4.79 -3.27 5.24
C ALA A 48 5.15 -4.37 6.23
N SER A 49 4.48 -5.53 6.15
CA SER A 49 4.79 -6.70 6.98
C SER A 49 5.43 -7.82 6.16
N PHE A 50 6.50 -8.39 6.73
CA PHE A 50 7.23 -9.51 6.17
C PHE A 50 7.23 -10.66 7.17
N ARG A 51 6.62 -11.77 6.78
CA ARG A 51 6.59 -13.03 7.55
C ARG A 51 7.50 -14.07 6.91
N GLU A 52 7.85 -15.09 7.68
CA GLU A 52 8.62 -16.23 7.21
C GLU A 52 8.05 -16.80 5.88
N GLY A 53 8.91 -16.96 4.88
CA GLY A 53 8.53 -17.39 3.52
C GLY A 53 8.23 -16.28 2.51
N ARG A 54 8.22 -15.00 2.92
CA ARG A 54 8.24 -13.86 1.99
C ARG A 54 9.67 -13.34 1.81
N THR A 55 10.04 -13.01 0.57
CA THR A 55 11.33 -12.39 0.28
C THR A 55 11.34 -10.97 0.83
N GLU A 56 12.23 -10.72 1.78
CA GLU A 56 12.48 -9.38 2.30
C GLU A 56 13.33 -8.55 1.33
N PRO A 57 13.08 -7.24 1.21
CA PRO A 57 13.95 -6.37 0.44
C PRO A 57 15.31 -6.24 1.13
N ARG A 58 16.37 -6.37 0.34
CA ARG A 58 17.76 -6.11 0.71
C ARG A 58 17.96 -4.63 1.04
N GLY A 59 17.13 -3.75 0.48
CA GLY A 59 17.15 -2.30 0.68
C GLY A 59 17.77 -1.57 -0.51
N GLY A 60 17.80 -0.25 -0.45
CA GLY A 60 18.16 0.60 -1.60
C GLY A 60 16.93 1.30 -2.18
N GLU A 61 16.91 1.47 -3.49
CA GLU A 61 15.71 1.97 -4.19
C GLU A 61 14.63 0.88 -4.20
N LEU A 62 13.43 1.26 -3.75
CA LEU A 62 12.31 0.36 -3.66
C LEU A 62 11.09 1.00 -4.31
N TRP A 63 10.29 0.17 -4.97
CA TRP A 63 9.02 0.59 -5.56
C TRP A 63 7.89 -0.19 -4.92
N LEU A 64 6.90 0.54 -4.42
CA LEU A 64 5.61 0.02 -3.98
C LEU A 64 4.73 -0.24 -5.19
N THR A 65 4.33 -1.48 -5.39
CA THR A 65 3.28 -1.85 -6.35
C THR A 65 1.96 -2.08 -5.61
N ILE A 66 0.88 -1.49 -6.10
CA ILE A 66 -0.43 -1.54 -5.44
C ILE A 66 -1.30 -2.60 -6.14
N ASP A 67 -1.69 -3.65 -5.41
CA ASP A 67 -2.82 -4.49 -5.80
C ASP A 67 -4.11 -3.74 -5.45
N TRP A 68 -4.75 -3.17 -6.46
CA TRP A 68 -6.00 -2.43 -6.31
C TRP A 68 -7.12 -3.29 -5.70
N ASN A 69 -7.03 -4.62 -5.77
CA ASN A 69 -7.98 -5.54 -5.13
C ASN A 69 -7.95 -5.53 -3.59
N LYS A 70 -6.92 -4.93 -3.01
CA LYS A 70 -6.72 -4.84 -1.55
C LYS A 70 -6.90 -3.43 -1.00
N VAL A 71 -7.12 -2.46 -1.88
CA VAL A 71 -7.27 -1.06 -1.51
C VAL A 71 -8.69 -0.78 -1.03
N HIS A 72 -8.80 0.02 0.02
CA HIS A 72 -10.07 0.55 0.50
C HIS A 72 -10.09 2.07 0.42
N PHE A 73 -11.20 2.63 -0.06
CA PHE A 73 -11.44 4.07 -0.05
C PHE A 73 -12.34 4.45 1.11
N PHE A 74 -12.09 5.65 1.63
CA PHE A 74 -12.81 6.23 2.76
C PHE A 74 -13.12 7.68 2.42
N ALA A 75 -14.31 8.16 2.80
CA ALA A 75 -14.72 9.54 2.60
C ALA A 75 -13.89 10.47 3.49
N GLU A 76 -13.47 11.60 2.92
CA GLU A 76 -12.79 12.66 3.66
C GLU A 76 -13.84 13.42 4.49
N GLY A 77 -13.68 13.42 5.82
CA GLY A 77 -14.60 14.07 6.77
C GLY A 77 -15.10 13.11 7.84
N ASP A 78 -15.97 12.16 7.47
CA ASP A 78 -16.59 11.22 8.41
C ASP A 78 -15.88 9.85 8.48
N GLY A 79 -14.94 9.58 7.56
CA GLY A 79 -14.19 8.33 7.51
C GLY A 79 -15.01 7.11 7.06
N ASN A 80 -16.22 7.31 6.54
CA ASN A 80 -17.07 6.20 6.09
C ASN A 80 -16.40 5.44 4.93
N SER A 81 -16.48 4.12 4.99
CA SER A 81 -15.93 3.25 3.94
C SER A 81 -16.73 3.41 2.65
N LEU A 82 -16.04 3.78 1.58
CA LEU A 82 -16.55 3.82 0.21
C LEU A 82 -16.35 2.47 -0.52
N GLY A 83 -15.75 1.48 0.16
CA GLY A 83 -15.48 0.16 -0.38
C GLY A 83 -14.23 0.11 -1.27
N TYR A 84 -14.29 -0.72 -2.31
CA TYR A 84 -13.16 -1.03 -3.18
C TYR A 84 -13.10 -0.14 -4.43
N PRO A 85 -11.95 -0.03 -5.12
CA PRO A 85 -11.80 0.80 -6.32
C PRO A 85 -12.79 0.51 -7.47
N TRP A 86 -13.36 -0.69 -7.56
CA TRP A 86 -14.38 -1.00 -8.58
C TRP A 86 -15.81 -0.65 -8.14
N ASN A 87 -16.05 -0.48 -6.84
CA ASN A 87 -17.37 -0.07 -6.33
C ASN A 87 -17.71 1.39 -6.69
N THR A 88 -16.70 2.22 -6.98
CA THR A 88 -16.90 3.62 -7.38
C THR A 88 -17.60 3.78 -8.72
N ARG A 89 -17.63 2.74 -9.57
CA ARG A 89 -18.39 2.77 -10.84
C ARG A 89 -19.91 2.82 -10.59
N GLU A 90 -20.41 2.10 -9.59
CA GLU A 90 -21.84 2.16 -9.21
C GLU A 90 -22.22 3.43 -8.44
N LEU A 91 -21.33 3.96 -7.62
CA LEU A 91 -21.56 5.22 -6.88
C LEU A 91 -21.62 6.42 -7.82
N SER A 92 -20.82 6.44 -8.91
CA SER A 92 -20.86 7.50 -9.91
C SER A 92 -22.20 7.57 -10.67
N LEU A 93 -22.90 6.44 -10.83
CA LEU A 93 -24.21 6.38 -11.49
C LEU A 93 -25.36 6.81 -10.57
N LYS A 94 -25.23 6.63 -9.25
CA LYS A 94 -26.24 7.10 -8.27
C LYS A 94 -26.16 8.59 -7.96
N ALA A 95 -25.02 9.24 -8.22
CA ALA A 95 -24.87 10.68 -8.02
C ALA A 95 -25.53 11.53 -9.13
N TYR A 96 -26.01 10.90 -10.22
CA TYR A 96 -26.66 11.54 -11.37
C TYR A 96 -28.00 10.89 -11.75
N ALA A 97 -28.66 10.21 -10.80
CA ALA A 97 -29.99 9.63 -10.97
C ALA A 97 -31.02 10.29 -10.04
#